data_AF-A0A0J7K1G6-F1
#
_entry.id   AF-A0A0J7K1G6-F1
#
_cell.length_a   1.000
_cell.length_b   1.000
_cell.length_c   1.000
_cell.angle_alpha   90.00
_cell.angle_beta   90.00
_cell.angle_gamma   90.00
#
_symmetry.space_group_name_H-M   'P 1'
#
loop_
_entity.id
_entity.type
_entity.pdbx_description
1 polymer ?
#
loop_
_entity_poly.entity_id
_entity_poly.type
_entity_poly.pdbx_seq_one_letter_code
_entity_poly.pdbx_strand_id
1 'polypeptide(L)'
;MTSADVTSELSALVKRTSWTKWNQLNNTEFNPDVFLNTPEMIKRAGYPAEAHVIMTEDGYLLTLHRIPGGNGSPPVLLLHGAFCSSAAWVILGKGKALGTIF
;
A
#
# COMPACT_ATOMS: atom_id res chain seq x y z
N MET A 1 40.26 26.35 -17.89
CA MET A 1 38.80 26.14 -18.07
C MET A 1 38.14 27.49 -18.01
N THR A 2 37.35 27.83 -19.01
CA THR A 2 36.83 29.20 -19.17
C THR A 2 35.52 29.37 -18.41
N SER A 3 35.18 30.60 -18.00
CA SER A 3 33.90 30.89 -17.31
C SER A 3 32.66 30.46 -18.11
N ALA A 4 32.78 30.27 -19.43
CA ALA A 4 31.71 29.83 -20.31
C ALA A 4 31.44 28.32 -20.21
N ASP A 5 32.45 27.50 -19.89
CA ASP A 5 32.28 26.05 -19.73
C ASP A 5 31.45 25.75 -18.47
N VAL A 6 31.77 26.42 -17.36
CA VAL A 6 31.08 26.23 -16.07
C VAL A 6 29.60 26.61 -16.16
N THR A 7 29.26 27.70 -16.85
CA THR A 7 27.86 28.13 -17.02
C THR A 7 27.08 27.17 -17.91
N SER A 8 27.73 26.57 -18.92
CA SER A 8 27.11 25.56 -19.78
C SER A 8 26.78 24.28 -19.01
N GLU A 9 27.70 23.80 -18.15
CA GLU A 9 27.50 22.61 -17.31
C GLU A 9 26.39 22.81 -16.27
N LEU A 10 26.37 23.98 -15.61
CA LEU A 10 25.30 24.33 -14.68
C LEU A 10 23.94 24.38 -15.37
N SER A 11 23.89 24.95 -16.59
CA SER A 11 22.64 24.99 -17.37
C SER A 11 22.14 23.59 -17.77
N ALA A 12 23.06 22.68 -18.09
CA ALA A 12 22.74 21.29 -18.39
C ALA A 12 22.27 20.53 -17.14
N LEU A 13 22.87 20.78 -15.98
CA LEU A 13 22.46 20.19 -14.70
C LEU A 13 21.07 20.67 -14.28
N VAL A 14 20.76 21.96 -14.43
CA VAL A 14 19.43 22.52 -14.13
C VAL A 14 18.36 21.93 -15.05
N LYS A 15 18.63 21.81 -16.35
CA LYS A 15 17.71 21.15 -17.30
C LYS A 15 17.52 19.67 -16.98
N ARG A 16 18.57 18.97 -16.55
CA ARG A 16 18.48 17.57 -16.15
C ARG A 16 17.66 17.40 -14.88
N THR A 17 17.97 18.15 -13.83
CA THR A 17 17.24 18.08 -12.56
C THR A 17 15.77 18.47 -12.71
N SER A 18 15.45 19.49 -13.52
CA SER A 18 14.07 19.84 -13.81
C SER A 18 13.36 18.72 -14.58
N TRP A 19 13.96 18.17 -15.64
CA TRP A 19 13.41 17.06 -16.40
C TRP A 19 13.15 15.82 -15.52
N THR A 20 14.11 15.41 -14.69
CA THR A 20 13.94 14.25 -13.80
C THR A 20 12.84 14.49 -12.78
N LYS A 21 12.76 15.71 -12.22
CA LYS A 21 11.71 16.09 -11.27
C LYS A 21 10.32 16.11 -11.92
N TRP A 22 10.19 16.66 -13.13
CA TRP A 22 8.95 16.65 -13.90
C TRP A 22 8.50 15.24 -14.25
N ASN A 23 9.41 14.37 -14.70
CA ASN A 23 9.08 12.99 -15.00
C ASN A 23 8.71 12.20 -13.73
N GLN A 24 9.36 12.44 -12.60
CA GLN A 24 8.99 11.80 -11.33
C GLN A 24 7.60 12.22 -10.87
N LEU A 25 7.25 13.52 -10.94
CA LEU A 25 5.92 14.01 -10.58
C LEU A 25 4.83 13.53 -11.54
N ASN A 26 5.14 13.42 -12.83
CA ASN A 26 4.19 12.95 -13.84
C ASN A 26 4.03 11.42 -13.85
N ASN A 27 4.94 10.69 -13.19
CA ASN A 27 4.96 9.22 -13.16
C ASN A 27 4.50 8.64 -11.81
N THR A 28 4.00 9.47 -10.90
CA THR A 28 3.23 8.97 -9.75
C THR A 28 1.79 8.74 -10.21
N GLU A 29 1.54 7.54 -10.72
CA GLU A 29 0.18 7.08 -10.98
C GLU A 29 -0.58 7.11 -9.64
N PHE A 30 -1.69 7.85 -9.60
CA PHE A 30 -2.51 7.94 -8.41
C PHE A 30 -3.02 6.54 -8.06
N ASN A 31 -2.77 6.09 -6.83
CA ASN A 31 -3.33 4.83 -6.36
C ASN A 31 -4.74 5.07 -5.80
N PRO A 32 -5.81 4.72 -6.53
CA PRO A 32 -7.18 4.85 -6.02
C PRO A 32 -7.47 3.98 -4.78
N ASP A 33 -6.62 3.00 -4.44
CA ASP A 33 -6.80 2.16 -3.23
C ASP A 33 -6.69 2.96 -1.93
N VAL A 34 -6.14 4.18 -1.98
CA VAL A 34 -6.07 5.10 -0.82
C VAL A 34 -7.47 5.40 -0.24
N PHE A 35 -8.53 5.26 -1.03
CA PHE A 35 -9.91 5.51 -0.60
C PHE A 35 -10.67 4.24 -0.24
N LEU A 36 -10.04 3.07 -0.35
CA LEU A 36 -10.69 1.78 -0.12
C LEU A 36 -10.49 1.29 1.31
N ASN A 37 -11.55 0.71 1.88
CA ASN A 37 -11.43 -0.07 3.10
C ASN A 37 -10.82 -1.47 2.83
N THR A 38 -10.51 -2.23 3.89
CA THR A 38 -9.86 -3.54 3.75
C THR A 38 -10.68 -4.51 2.88
N PRO A 39 -11.98 -4.73 3.10
CA PRO A 39 -12.79 -5.58 2.21
C PRO A 39 -12.80 -5.13 0.74
N GLU A 40 -12.84 -3.83 0.48
CA GLU A 40 -12.83 -3.30 -0.88
C GLU A 40 -11.49 -3.56 -1.59
N MET A 41 -10.35 -3.36 -0.90
CA MET A 41 -9.03 -3.72 -1.43
C MET A 41 -8.94 -5.21 -1.76
N ILE A 42 -9.46 -6.07 -0.89
CA ILE A 42 -9.49 -7.54 -1.11
C ILE A 42 -10.34 -7.89 -2.34
N LYS A 43 -11.56 -7.35 -2.43
CA LYS A 43 -12.48 -7.59 -3.56
C LYS A 43 -11.88 -7.10 -4.87
N ARG A 44 -11.27 -5.92 -4.86
CA ARG A 44 -10.59 -5.35 -6.03
C ARG A 44 -9.42 -6.21 -6.51
N ALA A 45 -8.71 -6.86 -5.59
CA ALA A 45 -7.66 -7.82 -5.92
C ALA A 45 -8.18 -9.17 -6.46
N GLY A 46 -9.50 -9.35 -6.56
CA GLY A 46 -10.16 -10.53 -7.11
C GLY A 46 -10.41 -11.65 -6.08
N TYR A 47 -10.39 -11.34 -4.79
CA TYR A 47 -10.64 -12.30 -3.71
C TYR A 47 -12.00 -12.06 -3.05
N PRO A 48 -12.70 -13.12 -2.60
CA PRO A 48 -13.86 -12.96 -1.72
C PRO A 48 -13.44 -12.30 -0.39
N ALA A 49 -14.33 -11.48 0.18
CA ALA A 49 -14.08 -10.78 1.44
C ALA A 49 -15.31 -10.82 2.35
N GLU A 50 -15.09 -11.17 3.61
CA GLU A 50 -16.07 -11.17 4.68
C GLU A 50 -15.63 -10.18 5.79
N ALA A 51 -16.60 -9.63 6.52
CA ALA A 51 -16.36 -8.82 7.70
C ALA A 51 -17.28 -9.30 8.83
N HIS A 52 -16.69 -9.63 9.99
CA HIS A 52 -17.39 -10.18 11.15
C HIS A 52 -17.15 -9.27 12.35
N VAL A 53 -18.22 -8.82 13.01
CA VAL A 53 -18.13 -8.04 14.24
C VAL A 53 -18.28 -8.98 15.43
N ILE A 54 -17.30 -8.99 16.33
CA ILE A 54 -17.26 -9.84 17.52
C ILE A 54 -17.10 -8.96 18.76
N MET A 55 -17.83 -9.29 19.82
CA MET A 55 -17.71 -8.62 21.12
C MET A 55 -16.72 -9.39 22.00
N THR A 56 -15.75 -8.69 22.58
CA THR A 56 -14.82 -9.24 23.58
C THR A 56 -15.51 -9.36 24.94
N GLU A 57 -14.91 -10.12 25.86
CA GLU A 57 -15.44 -10.31 27.22
C GLU A 57 -15.58 -8.99 28.00
N ASP A 58 -14.70 -8.03 27.75
CA ASP A 58 -14.70 -6.69 28.33
C ASP A 58 -15.52 -5.66 27.52
N GLY A 59 -16.25 -6.10 26.49
CA GLY A 59 -17.29 -5.32 25.81
C GLY A 59 -16.83 -4.51 24.59
N TYR A 60 -15.61 -4.70 24.09
CA TYR A 60 -15.16 -4.07 22.84
C TYR A 60 -15.73 -4.79 21.61
N LEU A 61 -16.19 -4.04 20.61
CA LEU A 61 -16.61 -4.56 19.32
C LEU A 61 -15.44 -4.52 18.33
N LEU A 62 -14.94 -5.70 17.95
CA LEU A 62 -13.84 -5.86 17.00
C LEU A 62 -14.37 -6.34 15.64
N THR A 63 -13.90 -5.71 14.57
CA THR A 63 -14.17 -6.17 13.20
C THR A 63 -13.03 -7.03 12.69
N LEU A 64 -13.33 -8.30 12.39
CA LEU A 64 -12.42 -9.24 11.74
C LEU A 64 -12.71 -9.29 10.23
N HIS A 65 -11.67 -9.05 9.44
CA HIS A 65 -11.73 -9.19 7.98
C HIS A 65 -11.19 -10.56 7.57
N ARG A 66 -11.95 -11.30 6.76
CA ARG A 66 -11.59 -12.66 6.35
C ARG A 66 -11.63 -12.81 4.84
N ILE A 67 -10.58 -13.42 4.30
CA ILE A 67 -10.56 -13.97 2.95
C ILE A 67 -10.88 -15.47 3.08
N PRO A 68 -12.06 -15.95 2.66
CA PRO A 68 -12.40 -17.36 2.78
C PRO A 68 -11.47 -18.22 1.90
N GLY A 69 -10.87 -19.23 2.51
CA GLY A 69 -10.19 -20.31 1.80
C GLY A 69 -11.18 -21.40 1.33
N GLY A 70 -10.67 -22.38 0.60
CA GLY A 70 -11.46 -23.57 0.22
C GLY A 70 -11.80 -24.46 1.42
N ASN A 71 -12.78 -25.36 1.25
CA ASN A 71 -13.17 -26.31 2.29
C ASN A 71 -11.97 -27.09 2.83
N GLY A 72 -11.82 -27.12 4.16
CA GLY A 72 -10.73 -27.82 4.85
C GLY A 72 -9.40 -27.05 4.89
N SER A 73 -9.34 -25.82 4.38
CA SER A 73 -8.13 -24.99 4.52
C SER A 73 -7.91 -24.61 5.99
N PRO A 74 -6.69 -24.76 6.53
CA PRO A 74 -6.40 -24.34 7.90
C PRO A 74 -6.55 -22.81 8.02
N PRO A 75 -7.25 -22.31 9.05
CA PRO A 75 -7.35 -20.87 9.28
C PRO A 75 -6.02 -20.29 9.73
N VAL A 76 -5.68 -19.10 9.22
CA VAL A 76 -4.50 -18.33 9.64
C VAL A 76 -4.97 -16.98 10.15
N LEU A 77 -4.55 -16.62 11.37
CA LEU A 77 -4.82 -15.31 11.96
C LEU A 77 -3.61 -14.40 11.76
N LEU A 78 -3.82 -13.24 11.13
CA LEU A 78 -2.80 -12.21 10.95
C LEU A 78 -3.13 -11.00 11.82
N LEU A 79 -2.35 -10.80 12.88
CA LEU A 79 -2.52 -9.67 13.80
C LEU A 79 -1.53 -8.56 13.44
N HIS A 80 -2.04 -7.36 13.20
CA HIS A 80 -1.18 -6.21 12.91
C HIS A 80 -0.43 -5.72 14.16
N GLY A 81 0.66 -4.97 13.95
CA GLY A 81 1.39 -4.31 15.04
C GLY A 81 0.70 -3.06 15.58
N ALA A 82 1.40 -2.33 16.46
CA ALA A 82 0.92 -1.08 17.02
C ALA A 82 0.68 -0.03 15.91
N PHE A 83 -0.35 0.81 16.10
CA PHE A 83 -0.74 1.88 15.17
C PHE A 83 -1.12 1.43 13.74
N CYS A 84 -1.50 0.17 13.57
CA CYS A 84 -1.90 -0.41 12.30
C CYS A 84 -3.33 -0.94 12.34
N SER A 85 -3.79 -1.48 11.22
CA SER A 85 -5.07 -2.19 11.06
C SER A 85 -4.89 -3.40 10.14
N SER A 86 -5.97 -4.13 9.87
CA SER A 86 -5.97 -5.23 8.89
C SER A 86 -5.50 -4.83 7.49
N ALA A 87 -5.54 -3.53 7.14
CA ALA A 87 -5.06 -3.01 5.87
C ALA A 87 -3.57 -3.30 5.63
N ALA A 88 -2.76 -3.41 6.70
CA ALA A 88 -1.33 -3.68 6.61
C ALA A 88 -1.01 -4.94 5.79
N TRP A 89 -1.91 -5.93 5.81
CA TRP A 89 -1.75 -7.21 5.11
C TRP A 89 -2.24 -7.22 3.66
N VAL A 90 -2.77 -6.10 3.15
CA VAL A 90 -3.36 -6.03 1.80
C VAL A 90 -2.96 -4.76 1.02
N ILE A 91 -2.47 -3.72 1.70
CA ILE A 91 -2.24 -2.39 1.11
C ILE A 91 -1.20 -2.36 -0.02
N LEU A 92 -0.26 -3.31 -0.05
CA LEU A 92 0.73 -3.42 -1.14
C LEU A 92 0.20 -4.14 -2.39
N GLY A 93 -1.03 -4.65 -2.33
CA GLY A 93 -1.67 -5.37 -3.41
C GLY A 93 -1.17 -6.81 -3.61
N LYS A 94 -1.84 -7.51 -4.53
CA LYS A 94 -1.62 -8.93 -4.81
C LYS A 94 -0.14 -9.23 -5.14
N GLY A 95 0.41 -10.26 -4.50
CA GLY A 95 1.81 -10.70 -4.69
C GLY A 95 2.86 -9.93 -3.88
N LYS A 96 2.50 -8.83 -3.21
CA LYS A 96 3.40 -8.04 -2.35
C LYS A 96 2.87 -7.87 -0.92
N ALA A 97 1.58 -8.13 -0.72
CA ALA A 97 0.81 -7.84 0.48
C ALA A 97 1.35 -8.40 1.81
N LEU A 98 2.00 -9.58 1.80
CA LEU A 98 2.51 -10.22 3.01
C LEU A 98 3.93 -9.78 3.41
N GLY A 99 4.57 -8.90 2.63
CA GLY A 99 5.93 -8.42 2.92
C GLY A 99 6.01 -7.35 4.02
N THR A 100 4.90 -6.96 4.62
CA THR A 100 4.81 -5.83 5.58
C THR A 100 5.16 -6.21 7.03
N ILE A 101 5.90 -7.30 7.24
CA ILE A 101 6.39 -7.71 8.57
C ILE A 101 7.60 -6.82 8.91
N PHE A 102 7.44 -5.97 9.92
CA PHE A 102 8.55 -5.36 10.66
C PHE A 102 8.84 -6.19 11.91
#